data_AF-A0A221R5W9-F1
#
_entry.id   AF-A0A221R5W9-F1
#
_cell.length_a   1.000
_cell.length_b   1.000
_cell.length_c   1.000
_cell.angle_alpha   90.00
_cell.angle_beta   90.00
_cell.angle_gamma   90.00
#
_symmetry.space_group_name_H-M   'P 1'
#
loop_
_entity.id
_entity.type
_entity.pdbx_description
1 polymer ?
#
loop_
_entity_poly.entity_id
_entity_poly.type
_entity_poly.pdbx_seq_one_letter_code
_entity_poly.pdbx_strand_id
1 'polypeptide(L)'
;MGRVETTPSRPVRPGARAARRRAALWAGALAYLAGVAAVVLWPAPVDRPAAGSLARMFSWLHRHGVPGWFGYGQFEWLANVAFFVPFGVFAVLLGFRAWVAVLGGFAASCAAEAAQFLFLAERTASFADIAANTIGALLGTLATVAVVRRRPTAPRPAGRSDSTPARP
;
A
#
# COMPACT_ATOMS: atom_id res chain seq x y z
N MET A 1 26.60 5.67 -53.69
CA MET A 1 27.32 5.65 -52.39
C MET A 1 26.56 6.55 -51.42
N GLY A 2 25.62 6.00 -50.62
CA GLY A 2 24.79 6.77 -49.69
C GLY A 2 25.11 6.34 -48.26
N ARG A 3 25.69 7.24 -47.46
CA ARG A 3 26.10 6.96 -46.08
C ARG A 3 24.86 7.06 -45.20
N VAL A 4 24.40 5.94 -44.65
CA VAL A 4 23.32 5.90 -43.66
C VAL A 4 23.85 6.52 -42.37
N GLU A 5 23.41 7.75 -42.06
CA GLU A 5 23.63 8.36 -40.76
C GLU A 5 22.80 7.63 -39.71
N THR A 6 23.42 6.71 -38.98
CA THR A 6 22.82 6.12 -37.79
C THR A 6 22.79 7.17 -36.69
N THR A 7 21.63 7.78 -36.44
CA THR A 7 21.43 8.68 -35.29
C THR A 7 21.76 7.93 -33.99
N PRO A 8 22.66 8.44 -33.12
CA PRO A 8 23.01 7.75 -31.91
C PRO A 8 21.82 7.77 -30.95
N SER A 9 21.23 6.60 -30.69
CA SER A 9 20.22 6.40 -29.65
C SER A 9 20.85 6.70 -28.28
N ARG A 10 20.53 7.87 -27.71
CA ARG A 10 21.02 8.31 -26.40
C ARG A 10 20.68 7.25 -25.34
N PRO A 11 21.66 6.67 -24.64
CA PRO A 11 21.38 5.69 -23.59
C PRO A 11 20.62 6.37 -22.47
N VAL A 12 19.41 5.86 -22.16
CA VAL A 12 18.63 6.32 -21.01
C VAL A 12 19.44 6.02 -19.75
N ARG A 13 19.91 7.07 -19.07
CA ARG A 13 20.70 6.95 -17.83
C ARG A 13 19.94 6.05 -16.83
N PRO A 14 20.55 4.98 -16.29
CA PRO A 14 19.89 4.06 -15.35
C PRO A 14 19.18 4.76 -14.18
N GLY A 15 19.71 5.89 -13.71
CA GLY A 15 19.12 6.70 -12.64
C GLY A 15 17.80 7.40 -13.00
N ALA A 16 17.57 7.74 -14.27
CA ALA A 16 16.35 8.44 -14.69
C ALA A 16 15.09 7.54 -14.56
N ARG A 17 15.22 6.24 -14.86
CA ARG A 17 14.13 5.27 -14.70
C ARG A 17 13.80 5.03 -13.23
N ALA A 18 14.82 4.90 -12.38
CA ALA A 18 14.65 4.73 -10.93
C ALA A 18 13.98 5.96 -10.29
N ALA A 19 14.42 7.17 -10.66
CA ALA A 19 13.82 8.42 -10.20
C ALA A 19 12.34 8.55 -10.60
N ARG A 20 12.01 8.27 -11.87
CA ARG A 20 10.61 8.27 -12.37
C ARG A 20 9.74 7.26 -11.63
N ARG A 21 10.24 6.04 -11.41
CA ARG A 21 9.52 5.01 -10.64
C ARG A 21 9.24 5.49 -9.21
N ARG A 22 10.23 6.09 -8.55
CA ARG A 22 10.08 6.59 -7.17
C ARG A 22 9.10 7.77 -7.11
N ALA A 23 9.12 8.66 -8.09
CA ALA A 23 8.15 9.74 -8.22
C ALA A 23 6.72 9.20 -8.41
N ALA A 24 6.52 8.21 -9.27
CA ALA A 24 5.22 7.56 -9.48
C ALA A 24 4.71 6.86 -8.21
N LEU A 25 5.59 6.19 -7.45
CA LEU A 25 5.23 5.58 -6.18
C LEU A 25 4.80 6.61 -5.14
N TRP A 26 5.51 7.73 -5.04
CA TRP A 26 5.11 8.83 -4.16
C TRP A 26 3.79 9.46 -4.60
N ALA A 27 3.59 9.70 -5.90
CA ALA A 27 2.33 10.22 -6.41
C ALA A 27 1.16 9.27 -6.08
N GLY A 28 1.34 7.96 -6.28
CA GLY A 28 0.35 6.95 -5.91
C GLY A 28 0.09 6.92 -4.40
N ALA A 29 1.13 6.98 -3.57
CA ALA A 29 1.00 7.00 -2.12
C ALA A 29 0.26 8.27 -1.64
N LEU A 30 0.56 9.43 -2.20
CA LEU A 30 -0.10 10.69 -1.88
C LEU A 30 -1.56 10.70 -2.32
N ALA A 31 -1.86 10.20 -3.53
CA ALA A 31 -3.23 10.05 -4.00
C ALA A 31 -4.04 9.10 -3.11
N TYR A 32 -3.43 7.98 -2.71
CA TYR A 32 -4.02 7.06 -1.73
C TYR A 32 -4.29 7.75 -0.39
N LEU A 33 -3.29 8.44 0.19
CA LEU A 33 -3.45 9.13 1.47
C LEU A 33 -4.50 10.24 1.41
N ALA A 34 -4.61 10.95 0.29
CA ALA A 34 -5.69 11.92 0.06
C ALA A 34 -7.06 11.24 0.04
N GLY A 35 -7.17 10.08 -0.61
CA GLY A 35 -8.38 9.25 -0.58
C GLY A 35 -8.74 8.78 0.83
N VAL A 36 -7.74 8.31 1.60
CA VAL A 36 -7.91 7.95 3.02
C VAL A 36 -8.42 9.14 3.82
N ALA A 37 -7.79 10.31 3.69
CA ALA A 37 -8.22 11.51 4.39
C ALA A 37 -9.66 11.92 4.03
N ALA A 38 -10.03 11.83 2.74
CA ALA A 38 -11.40 12.12 2.30
C ALA A 38 -12.43 11.17 2.91
N VAL A 39 -12.12 9.89 3.03
CA VAL A 39 -12.98 8.88 3.68
C VAL A 39 -13.06 9.11 5.19
N VAL A 40 -11.93 9.35 5.84
CA VAL A 40 -11.83 9.59 7.29
C VAL A 40 -12.62 10.84 7.69
N LEU A 41 -12.49 11.91 6.91
CA LEU A 41 -13.16 13.19 7.14
C LEU A 41 -14.59 13.22 6.58
N TRP A 42 -15.11 12.11 6.07
CA TRP A 42 -16.47 12.06 5.55
C TRP A 42 -17.50 12.24 6.69
N PRO A 43 -18.49 13.15 6.56
CA PRO A 43 -19.39 13.54 7.64
C PRO A 43 -20.16 12.41 8.33
N ALA A 44 -20.51 11.38 7.55
CA ALA A 44 -21.24 10.22 8.02
C ALA A 44 -20.39 8.95 7.90
N PRO A 45 -20.78 7.82 8.53
CA PRO A 45 -20.33 6.49 8.09
C PRO A 45 -20.57 6.35 6.58
N VAL A 46 -19.53 6.04 5.80
CA VAL A 46 -19.58 5.97 4.32
C VAL A 46 -20.65 4.99 3.80
N ASP A 47 -21.04 4.08 4.67
CA ASP A 47 -21.97 2.99 4.48
C ASP A 47 -23.36 3.23 5.07
N ARG A 48 -23.62 4.34 5.78
CA ARG A 48 -24.99 4.75 6.18
C ARG A 48 -25.95 4.81 4.99
N PRO A 49 -25.60 5.38 3.83
CA PRO A 49 -26.45 5.34 2.64
C PRO A 49 -26.72 3.92 2.10
N ALA A 50 -25.89 2.94 2.48
CA ALA A 50 -25.97 1.55 2.05
C ALA A 50 -26.53 0.58 3.10
N ALA A 51 -26.92 1.05 4.29
CA ALA A 51 -27.33 0.20 5.41
C ALA A 51 -28.43 -0.81 5.04
N GLY A 52 -29.44 -0.39 4.27
CA GLY A 52 -30.50 -1.28 3.78
C GLY A 52 -30.01 -2.34 2.78
N SER A 53 -28.98 -2.02 1.98
CA SER A 53 -28.36 -2.98 1.05
C SER A 53 -27.43 -3.97 1.78
N LEU A 54 -26.70 -3.52 2.78
CA LEU A 54 -25.85 -4.37 3.62
C LEU A 54 -26.68 -5.37 4.43
N ALA A 55 -27.82 -4.95 4.99
CA ALA A 55 -28.73 -5.85 5.70
C ALA A 55 -29.25 -6.98 4.78
N ARG A 56 -29.59 -6.66 3.52
CA ARG A 56 -30.00 -7.65 2.51
C ARG A 56 -28.85 -8.60 2.14
N MET A 57 -27.64 -8.06 2.00
CA MET A 57 -26.44 -8.85 1.73
C MET A 57 -26.17 -9.84 2.87
N PHE A 58 -26.16 -9.42 4.13
CA PHE A 58 -25.95 -10.33 5.26
C PHE A 58 -27.06 -11.37 5.37
N SER A 59 -28.31 -10.97 5.18
CA SER A 59 -29.44 -11.92 5.15
C SER A 59 -29.26 -12.98 4.06
N TRP A 60 -28.72 -12.61 2.89
CA TRP A 60 -28.39 -13.58 1.84
C TRP A 60 -27.21 -14.47 2.24
N LEU A 61 -26.13 -13.89 2.77
CA LEU A 61 -24.94 -14.63 3.22
C LEU A 61 -25.28 -15.68 4.29
N HIS A 62 -26.11 -15.32 5.28
CA HIS A 62 -26.53 -16.25 6.34
C HIS A 62 -27.34 -17.43 5.78
N ARG A 63 -28.19 -17.20 4.77
CA ARG A 63 -28.89 -18.27 4.07
C ARG A 63 -27.95 -19.19 3.26
N HIS A 64 -26.74 -18.73 2.94
CA HIS A 64 -25.73 -19.49 2.19
C HIS A 64 -24.60 -20.02 3.09
N GLY A 65 -24.84 -20.12 4.40
CA GLY A 65 -23.93 -20.78 5.34
C GLY A 65 -22.89 -19.88 6.01
N VAL A 66 -22.92 -18.57 5.77
CA VAL A 66 -22.14 -17.63 6.60
C VAL A 66 -22.74 -17.62 8.02
N PRO A 67 -21.91 -17.74 9.08
CA PRO A 67 -22.42 -17.75 10.44
C PRO A 67 -23.15 -16.45 10.82
N GLY A 68 -24.20 -16.56 11.63
CA GLY A 68 -24.98 -15.41 12.11
C GLY A 68 -24.19 -14.40 12.95
N TRP A 69 -23.03 -14.78 13.50
CA TRP A 69 -22.13 -13.86 14.21
C TRP A 69 -21.38 -12.92 13.26
N PHE A 70 -21.28 -13.26 11.97
CA PHE A 70 -20.67 -12.40 10.96
C PHE A 70 -21.71 -11.42 10.43
N GLY A 71 -21.54 -10.15 10.78
CA GLY A 71 -22.43 -9.08 10.34
C GLY A 71 -21.66 -7.82 10.02
N TYR A 72 -22.34 -6.70 10.20
CA TYR A 72 -21.84 -5.37 9.84
C TYR A 72 -20.52 -5.02 10.54
N GLY A 73 -20.39 -5.26 11.85
CA GLY A 73 -19.16 -4.94 12.57
C GLY A 73 -17.93 -5.71 12.09
N GLN A 74 -18.06 -7.01 11.77
CA GLN A 74 -16.94 -7.78 11.21
C GLN A 74 -16.59 -7.34 9.80
N PHE A 75 -17.60 -7.00 9.00
CA PHE A 75 -17.38 -6.45 7.66
C PHE A 75 -16.68 -5.10 7.71
N GLU A 76 -17.12 -4.19 8.57
CA GLU A 76 -16.49 -2.88 8.79
C GLU A 76 -15.04 -3.04 9.24
N TRP A 77 -14.79 -3.91 10.22
CA TRP A 77 -13.43 -4.21 10.68
C TRP A 77 -12.53 -4.76 9.56
N LEU A 78 -13.03 -5.73 8.77
CA LEU A 78 -12.28 -6.28 7.64
C LEU A 78 -12.07 -5.26 6.52
N ALA A 79 -13.05 -4.38 6.29
CA ALA A 79 -12.92 -3.29 5.34
C ALA A 79 -11.81 -2.32 5.77
N ASN A 80 -11.73 -1.97 7.05
CA ASN A 80 -10.67 -1.14 7.61
C ASN A 80 -9.29 -1.82 7.48
N VAL A 81 -9.19 -3.11 7.80
CA VAL A 81 -7.96 -3.90 7.54
C VAL A 81 -7.56 -3.80 6.06
N ALA A 82 -8.46 -4.12 5.15
CA ALA A 82 -8.18 -4.11 3.71
C ALA A 82 -7.81 -2.69 3.21
N PHE A 83 -8.48 -1.67 3.72
CA PHE A 83 -8.28 -0.27 3.36
C PHE A 83 -6.87 0.22 3.70
N PHE A 84 -6.26 -0.30 4.78
CA PHE A 84 -4.89 0.05 5.20
C PHE A 84 -3.78 -0.83 4.62
N VAL A 85 -4.10 -1.94 3.94
CA VAL A 85 -3.08 -2.78 3.26
C VAL A 85 -2.20 -1.96 2.29
N PRO A 86 -2.75 -1.08 1.42
CA PRO A 86 -1.93 -0.27 0.53
C PRO A 86 -0.91 0.62 1.25
N PHE A 87 -1.18 1.08 2.47
CA PHE A 87 -0.22 1.85 3.27
C PHE A 87 1.10 1.10 3.45
N GLY A 88 1.03 -0.14 3.94
CA GLY A 88 2.19 -1.00 4.13
C GLY A 88 2.92 -1.32 2.81
N VAL A 89 2.15 -1.52 1.74
CA VAL A 89 2.69 -1.74 0.39
C VAL A 89 3.51 -0.54 -0.08
N PHE A 90 2.94 0.66 -0.06
CA PHE A 90 3.64 1.87 -0.50
C PHE A 90 4.87 2.15 0.35
N ALA A 91 4.77 2.01 1.68
CA ALA A 91 5.89 2.25 2.58
C ALA A 91 7.10 1.36 2.24
N VAL A 92 6.89 0.05 2.05
CA VAL A 92 7.98 -0.86 1.68
C VAL A 92 8.51 -0.56 0.27
N LEU A 93 7.64 -0.28 -0.70
CA LEU A 93 8.06 0.03 -2.07
C LEU A 93 8.85 1.36 -2.18
N LEU A 94 8.59 2.31 -1.28
CA LEU A 94 9.32 3.57 -1.13
C LEU A 94 10.65 3.43 -0.39
N GLY A 95 10.91 2.24 0.20
CA GLY A 95 12.17 1.89 0.84
C GLY A 95 12.18 2.05 2.36
N PHE A 96 11.03 2.24 3.00
CA PHE A 96 10.96 2.24 4.46
C PHE A 96 11.20 0.84 5.02
N ARG A 97 11.82 0.77 6.20
CA ARG A 97 11.99 -0.50 6.92
C ARG A 97 10.62 -1.04 7.34
N ALA A 98 10.48 -2.36 7.40
CA ALA A 98 9.20 -3.00 7.74
C ALA A 98 8.61 -2.50 9.07
N TRP A 99 9.43 -2.33 10.10
CA TRP A 99 8.96 -1.81 11.39
C TRP A 99 8.51 -0.34 11.31
N VAL A 100 9.17 0.48 10.47
CA VAL A 100 8.76 1.88 10.23
C VAL A 100 7.43 1.93 9.50
N ALA A 101 7.21 1.03 8.54
CA ALA A 101 5.93 0.93 7.83
C ALA A 101 4.78 0.59 8.78
N VAL A 102 4.98 -0.37 9.69
CA VAL A 102 3.96 -0.76 10.68
C VAL A 102 3.69 0.34 11.69
N LEU A 103 4.74 0.94 12.28
CA LEU A 103 4.58 2.06 13.22
C LEU A 103 3.96 3.30 12.56
N GLY A 104 4.30 3.56 11.29
CA GLY A 104 3.68 4.62 10.50
C GLY A 104 2.20 4.37 10.27
N GLY A 105 1.80 3.11 10.02
CA GLY A 105 0.40 2.73 9.88
C GLY A 105 -0.38 2.90 11.18
N PHE A 106 0.20 2.48 12.30
CA PHE A 106 -0.37 2.70 13.64
C PHE A 106 -0.55 4.19 13.93
N ALA A 107 0.50 5.00 13.72
CA ALA A 107 0.45 6.45 13.95
C ALA A 107 -0.58 7.14 13.05
N ALA A 108 -0.66 6.76 11.76
CA ALA A 108 -1.67 7.25 10.85
C ALA A 108 -3.08 6.88 11.29
N SER A 109 -3.28 5.68 11.83
CA SER A 109 -4.58 5.28 12.36
C SER A 109 -4.98 6.04 13.62
N CYS A 110 -4.04 6.27 14.55
CA CYS A 110 -4.30 7.12 15.72
C CYS A 110 -4.65 8.55 15.29
N ALA A 111 -3.97 9.09 14.27
CA ALA A 111 -4.27 10.41 13.74
C ALA A 111 -5.66 10.46 13.07
N ALA A 112 -6.05 9.41 12.34
CA ALA A 112 -7.38 9.31 11.74
C ALA A 112 -8.49 9.30 12.80
N GLU A 113 -8.36 8.46 13.83
CA GLU A 113 -9.29 8.39 14.96
C GLU A 113 -9.38 9.71 15.73
N ALA A 114 -8.23 10.34 16.00
CA ALA A 114 -8.20 11.64 16.65
C ALA A 114 -8.89 12.72 15.80
N ALA A 115 -8.68 12.72 14.48
CA ALA A 115 -9.36 13.64 13.59
C ALA A 115 -10.88 13.41 13.58
N GLN A 116 -11.32 12.15 13.55
CA GLN A 116 -12.74 11.82 13.61
C GLN A 116 -13.36 12.28 14.93
N PHE A 117 -12.72 11.98 16.05
CA PHE A 117 -13.19 12.40 17.37
C PHE A 117 -13.29 13.94 17.51
N LEU A 118 -12.32 14.68 16.97
CA LEU A 118 -12.25 16.13 17.12
C LEU A 118 -13.14 16.89 16.13
N PHE A 119 -13.35 16.36 14.93
CA PHE A 119 -14.02 17.10 13.84
C PHE A 119 -15.37 16.53 13.42
N LEU A 120 -15.73 15.31 13.84
CA LEU A 120 -16.95 14.62 13.42
C LEU A 120 -17.75 14.20 14.66
N ALA A 121 -18.69 15.05 15.09
CA ALA A 121 -19.50 14.85 16.30
C ALA A 121 -20.29 13.53 16.32
N GLU A 122 -20.55 12.94 15.16
CA GLU A 122 -21.25 11.65 15.02
C GLU A 122 -20.33 10.43 14.98
N ARG A 123 -19.00 10.61 15.04
CA ARG A 123 -18.01 9.53 15.05
C ARG A 123 -17.42 9.38 16.44
N THR A 124 -17.48 8.17 16.99
CA THR A 124 -16.82 7.83 18.25
C THR A 124 -15.47 7.20 17.98
N ALA A 125 -14.44 7.61 18.73
CA ALA A 125 -13.12 7.02 18.60
C ALA A 125 -13.14 5.52 18.96
N SER A 126 -12.43 4.69 18.18
CA SER A 126 -12.51 3.23 18.27
C SER A 126 -11.13 2.57 18.27
N PHE A 127 -10.78 1.91 19.38
CA PHE A 127 -9.56 1.10 19.45
C PHE A 127 -9.58 -0.06 18.46
N ALA A 128 -10.76 -0.58 18.11
CA ALA A 128 -10.90 -1.67 17.15
C ALA A 128 -10.45 -1.24 15.75
N ASP A 129 -10.68 0.02 15.38
CA ASP A 129 -10.28 0.58 14.10
C ASP A 129 -8.79 0.88 14.03
N ILE A 130 -8.20 1.35 15.14
CA ILE A 130 -6.73 1.43 15.28
C ILE A 130 -6.09 0.07 15.06
N ALA A 131 -6.64 -0.97 15.70
CA ALA A 131 -6.15 -2.33 15.54
C ALA A 131 -6.32 -2.83 14.10
N ALA A 132 -7.50 -2.67 13.50
CA ALA A 132 -7.81 -3.07 12.13
C ALA A 132 -6.82 -2.45 11.13
N ASN A 133 -6.66 -1.13 11.17
CA ASN A 133 -5.79 -0.39 10.26
C ASN A 133 -4.32 -0.78 10.46
N THR A 134 -3.89 -0.97 11.70
CA THR A 134 -2.53 -1.43 12.01
C THR A 134 -2.27 -2.83 11.48
N ILE A 135 -3.25 -3.74 11.60
CA ILE A 135 -3.18 -5.09 11.02
C ILE A 135 -3.11 -5.00 9.48
N GLY A 136 -3.91 -4.13 8.86
CA GLY A 136 -3.83 -3.84 7.43
C GLY A 136 -2.43 -3.43 6.98
N ALA A 137 -1.85 -2.44 7.66
CA ALA A 137 -0.49 -1.97 7.40
C ALA A 137 0.55 -3.09 7.58
N LEU A 138 0.39 -3.93 8.61
CA LEU A 138 1.22 -5.11 8.83
C LEU A 138 1.12 -6.11 7.68
N LEU A 139 -0.09 -6.49 7.27
CA LEU A 139 -0.33 -7.45 6.19
C LEU A 139 0.26 -6.95 4.86
N GLY A 140 0.02 -5.69 4.50
CA GLY A 140 0.60 -5.07 3.31
C GLY A 140 2.12 -5.02 3.33
N THR A 141 2.70 -4.74 4.50
CA THR A 141 4.16 -4.75 4.72
C THR A 141 4.72 -6.15 4.51
N LEU A 142 4.16 -7.16 5.19
CA LEU A 142 4.63 -8.55 5.12
C LEU A 142 4.51 -9.12 3.71
N ALA A 143 3.37 -8.91 3.05
CA ALA A 143 3.15 -9.34 1.67
C ALA A 143 4.19 -8.73 0.72
N THR A 144 4.43 -7.42 0.83
CA THR A 144 5.38 -6.73 -0.04
C THR A 144 6.82 -7.16 0.22
N VAL A 145 7.22 -7.32 1.49
CA VAL A 145 8.55 -7.83 1.85
C VAL A 145 8.75 -9.25 1.29
N ALA A 146 7.75 -10.13 1.41
CA ALA A 146 7.81 -11.48 0.86
C ALA A 146 8.00 -11.47 -0.66
N VAL A 147 7.28 -10.60 -1.38
CA VAL A 147 7.41 -10.48 -2.85
C VAL A 147 8.75 -9.86 -3.27
N VAL A 148 9.22 -8.82 -2.59
CA VAL A 148 10.47 -8.13 -2.95
C VAL A 148 11.70 -9.00 -2.67
N ARG A 149 11.72 -9.74 -1.56
CA ARG A 149 12.84 -10.62 -1.19
C ARG A 149 12.97 -11.85 -2.09
N ARG A 150 11.88 -12.29 -2.71
CA ARG A 150 11.89 -13.44 -3.64
C ARG A 150 12.48 -13.13 -5.02
N ARG A 151 12.83 -11.88 -5.31
CA ARG A 151 13.42 -11.50 -6.61
C ARG A 151 14.88 -11.97 -6.64
N PRO A 152 15.26 -12.92 -7.53
CA PRO A 152 16.63 -13.37 -7.64
C PRO A 152 17.53 -12.18 -7.99
N THR A 153 18.58 -11.96 -7.20
CA THR A 153 19.64 -11.02 -7.56
C THR A 153 20.26 -11.52 -8.86
N ALA A 154 20.15 -10.76 -9.94
CA ALA A 154 20.75 -11.14 -11.21
C ALA A 154 22.25 -11.45 -11.01
N PRO A 155 22.81 -12.53 -11.58
CA PRO A 155 24.22 -12.86 -11.45
C PRO A 155 25.07 -11.64 -11.81
N ARG A 156 25.93 -11.21 -10.89
CA ARG A 156 26.91 -10.16 -11.14
C ARG A 156 27.76 -10.62 -12.34
N PRO A 157 27.88 -9.82 -13.43
CA PRO A 157 28.72 -10.22 -14.56
C PRO A 157 30.11 -10.53 -14.01
N ALA A 158 30.56 -11.77 -14.22
CA ALA A 158 31.89 -12.18 -13.82
C ALA A 158 32.87 -11.17 -14.40
N GLY A 159 33.67 -10.57 -13.52
CA GLY A 159 34.63 -9.54 -13.90
C GLY A 159 35.46 -10.07 -15.06
N ARG A 160 35.51 -9.28 -16.13
CA ARG A 160 36.49 -9.44 -17.20
C ARG A 160 37.85 -9.45 -16.50
N SER A 161 38.44 -10.63 -16.35
CA SER A 161 39.83 -10.76 -15.94
C SER A 161 40.63 -10.11 -17.07
N ASP A 162 41.04 -8.86 -16.88
CA ASP A 162 42.05 -8.24 -17.71
C ASP A 162 43.31 -9.08 -17.55
N SER A 163 43.49 -10.01 -18.50
CA SER A 163 44.73 -10.72 -18.72
C SER A 163 45.76 -9.69 -19.16
N THR A 164 46.48 -9.12 -18.20
CA THR A 164 47.73 -8.42 -18.47
C THR A 164 48.66 -9.39 -19.21
N PRO A 165 49.08 -9.11 -20.45
CA PRO A 165 50.07 -9.95 -21.10
C PRO A 165 51.41 -9.72 -20.40
N ALA A 166 51.93 -10.77 -19.76
CA ALA A 166 53.30 -10.79 -19.28
C ALA A 166 54.23 -10.67 -20.50
N ARG A 167 55.03 -9.58 -20.54
CA ARG A 167 56.15 -9.43 -21.47
C ARG A 167 57.40 -10.07 -20.86
N PRO A 168 58.10 -10.94 -21.60
CA PRO A 168 59.55 -10.95 -21.65
C PRO A 168 60.06 -10.07 -22.80
#